data_AF-A0A3A9UQM8-F1
#
_entry.id   AF-A0A3A9UQM8-F1
#
_cell.length_a   1.000
_cell.length_b   1.000
_cell.length_c   1.000
_cell.angle_alpha   90.00
_cell.angle_beta   90.00
_cell.angle_gamma   90.00
#
_symmetry.space_group_name_H-M   'P 1'
#
loop_
_entity.id
_entity.type
_entity.pdbx_description
1 polymer ?
#
loop_
_entity_poly.entity_id
_entity_poly.type
_entity_poly.pdbx_seq_one_letter_code
_entity_poly.pdbx_strand_id
1 'polypeptide(L)'
;MQLNFKEIFTAFMILFAVIDIIGNIPIIIDLRKKAGHIQSEKASVIAGIIMIVFLFVGNNILTLIGIDVNSFAVAGAFILFFIALEMILGITLYKQDESTALTASVFPLAFPLIAGPGSLTTLLSIRAEYEIQNIIIAVIVNVLFIYIVLKTSARIERFIGKNGISIIRKVFGVILLAIAVKLFTTNIKELL
;
A
#
# COMPACT_ATOMS: atom_id res chain seq x y z
N MET A 1 8.90 -27.39 -10.09
CA MET A 1 8.90 -26.28 -9.12
C MET A 1 10.33 -26.11 -8.61
N GLN A 2 11.10 -25.20 -9.20
CA GLN A 2 12.45 -24.89 -8.72
C GLN A 2 12.40 -23.59 -7.92
N LEU A 3 12.66 -23.71 -6.62
CA LEU A 3 12.86 -22.53 -5.79
C LEU A 3 14.18 -21.88 -6.21
N ASN A 4 14.10 -20.64 -6.68
CA ASN A 4 15.27 -19.88 -7.10
C ASN A 4 15.48 -18.70 -6.14
N PHE A 5 16.51 -18.82 -5.28
CA PHE A 5 16.84 -17.78 -4.31
C PHE A 5 17.10 -16.42 -4.95
N LYS A 6 17.65 -16.39 -6.17
CA LYS A 6 17.92 -15.13 -6.88
C LYS A 6 16.61 -14.45 -7.29
N GLU A 7 15.65 -15.21 -7.82
CA GLU A 7 14.32 -14.69 -8.19
C GLU A 7 13.56 -14.22 -6.95
N ILE A 8 13.54 -15.02 -5.88
CA ILE A 8 12.88 -14.66 -4.61
C ILE A 8 13.46 -13.34 -4.08
N PHE A 9 14.79 -13.22 -4.03
CA PHE A 9 15.44 -12.04 -3.50
C PHE A 9 15.19 -10.81 -4.39
N THR A 10 15.24 -10.98 -5.72
CA THR A 10 15.01 -9.88 -6.67
C THR A 10 13.56 -9.40 -6.60
N ALA A 11 12.59 -10.32 -6.62
CA ALA A 11 11.17 -9.99 -6.48
C ALA A 11 10.88 -9.30 -5.12
N PHE A 12 11.51 -9.80 -4.05
CA PHE A 12 11.41 -9.18 -2.74
C PHE A 12 11.88 -7.73 -2.77
N MET A 13 13.07 -7.47 -3.33
CA MET A 13 13.66 -6.13 -3.41
C MET A 13 12.81 -5.16 -4.23
N ILE A 14 12.28 -5.61 -5.37
CA ILE A 14 11.41 -4.80 -6.23
C ILE A 14 10.13 -4.43 -5.47
N LEU A 15 9.45 -5.42 -4.89
CA LEU A 15 8.22 -5.17 -4.11
C LEU A 15 8.49 -4.29 -2.88
N PHE A 16 9.59 -4.53 -2.17
CA PHE A 16 9.98 -3.76 -1.00
C PHE A 16 10.20 -2.28 -1.35
N ALA A 17 10.90 -2.02 -2.45
CA ALA A 17 11.15 -0.66 -2.94
C ALA A 17 9.88 0.04 -3.42
N VAL A 18 8.97 -0.68 -4.08
CA VAL A 18 7.71 -0.10 -4.59
C VAL A 18 6.70 0.16 -3.47
N ILE A 19 6.59 -0.75 -2.49
CA ILE A 19 5.71 -0.57 -1.33
C ILE A 19 6.21 0.55 -0.42
N ASP A 20 7.54 0.74 -0.34
CA ASP A 20 8.21 1.76 0.46
C ASP A 20 7.63 1.88 1.88
N ILE A 21 7.55 0.75 2.58
CA ILE A 21 6.90 0.72 3.90
C ILE A 21 7.61 1.59 4.93
N ILE A 22 8.93 1.78 4.78
CA ILE A 22 9.74 2.62 5.66
C ILE A 22 9.46 4.10 5.38
N GLY A 23 9.47 4.53 4.11
CA GLY A 23 9.11 5.90 3.74
C GLY A 23 7.68 6.25 4.14
N ASN A 24 6.78 5.27 4.12
CA ASN A 24 5.38 5.44 4.51
C ASN A 24 5.12 5.45 6.03
N ILE A 25 6.14 5.29 6.90
CA ILE A 25 5.98 5.30 8.37
C ILE A 25 5.16 6.50 8.88
N PRO A 26 5.40 7.75 8.44
CA PRO A 26 4.63 8.88 8.97
C PRO A 26 3.17 8.88 8.55
N ILE A 27 2.87 8.37 7.35
CA ILE A 27 1.49 8.18 6.86
C ILE A 27 0.80 7.13 7.73
N ILE A 28 1.49 6.02 8.01
CA ILE A 28 1.01 4.93 8.87
C ILE A 28 0.68 5.45 10.28
N ILE A 29 1.53 6.32 10.84
CA ILE A 29 1.30 6.92 12.15
C ILE A 29 0.05 7.83 12.15
N ASP A 30 -0.16 8.65 11.11
CA ASP A 30 -1.37 9.48 11.03
C ASP A 30 -2.65 8.63 10.91
N LEU A 31 -2.64 7.62 10.05
CA LEU A 31 -3.75 6.68 9.90
C LEU A 31 -4.01 5.95 11.23
N ARG A 32 -2.96 5.60 11.99
CA ARG A 32 -3.09 4.97 13.31
C ARG A 32 -3.83 5.85 14.29
N LYS A 33 -3.50 7.14 14.31
CA LYS A 33 -4.13 8.11 15.21
C LYS A 33 -5.61 8.31 14.89
N LYS A 34 -5.98 8.32 13.61
CA LYS A 34 -7.38 8.45 13.17
C LYS A 34 -8.22 7.22 13.53
N ALA A 35 -7.66 6.02 13.35
CA ALA A 35 -8.33 4.77 13.67
C ALA A 35 -8.31 4.41 15.18
N GLY A 36 -7.55 5.14 16.01
CA GLY A 36 -7.33 4.86 17.43
C GLY A 36 -6.37 3.69 17.69
N HIS A 37 -6.66 2.52 17.12
CA HIS A 37 -5.79 1.35 17.19
C HIS A 37 -5.70 0.64 15.84
N ILE A 38 -4.49 0.56 15.28
CA ILE A 38 -4.22 -0.32 14.13
C ILE A 38 -3.87 -1.72 14.62
N GLN A 39 -4.62 -2.69 14.12
CA GLN A 39 -4.33 -4.11 14.24
C GLN A 39 -3.27 -4.47 13.19
N SER A 40 -2.00 -4.22 13.53
CA SER A 40 -0.85 -4.37 12.63
C SER A 40 -0.82 -5.74 11.97
N GLU A 41 -1.11 -6.79 12.73
CA GLU A 41 -1.22 -8.18 12.27
C GLU A 41 -2.27 -8.29 11.15
N LYS A 42 -3.48 -7.79 11.38
CA LYS A 42 -4.57 -7.89 10.40
C LYS A 42 -4.29 -7.05 9.17
N ALA A 43 -3.79 -5.83 9.32
CA ALA A 43 -3.46 -4.97 8.19
C ALA A 43 -2.39 -5.61 7.28
N SER A 44 -1.32 -6.15 7.86
CA SER A 44 -0.27 -6.86 7.10
C SER A 44 -0.79 -8.12 6.42
N VAL A 45 -1.57 -8.95 7.14
CA VAL A 45 -2.12 -10.18 6.58
C VAL A 45 -3.11 -9.86 5.45
N ILE A 46 -3.97 -8.86 5.62
CA ILE A 46 -4.93 -8.45 4.59
C ILE A 46 -4.20 -7.90 3.36
N ALA A 47 -3.16 -7.08 3.54
CA ALA A 47 -2.34 -6.63 2.42
C ALA A 47 -1.70 -7.83 1.68
N GLY A 48 -1.17 -8.80 2.44
CA GLY A 48 -0.65 -10.05 1.90
C GLY A 48 -1.68 -10.84 1.10
N ILE A 49 -2.88 -11.03 1.66
CA ILE A 49 -3.98 -11.72 0.98
C ILE A 49 -4.35 -10.99 -0.30
N ILE A 50 -4.49 -9.65 -0.27
CA ILE A 50 -4.80 -8.87 -1.48
C ILE A 50 -3.74 -9.08 -2.55
N MET A 51 -2.46 -8.97 -2.20
CA MET A 51 -1.34 -9.19 -3.13
C MET A 51 -1.34 -10.61 -3.71
N ILE A 52 -1.53 -11.64 -2.88
CA ILE A 52 -1.56 -13.03 -3.33
C ILE A 52 -2.78 -13.30 -4.22
N VAL A 53 -3.97 -12.85 -3.83
CA VAL A 53 -5.18 -12.98 -4.66
C VAL A 53 -4.96 -12.29 -6.00
N PHE A 54 -4.47 -11.05 -6.00
CA PHE A 54 -4.24 -10.30 -7.23
C PHE A 54 -3.16 -10.94 -8.12
N LEU A 55 -2.13 -11.58 -7.53
CA LEU A 55 -1.14 -12.33 -8.30
C LEU A 55 -1.80 -13.42 -9.16
N PHE A 56 -2.79 -14.13 -8.64
CA PHE A 56 -3.49 -15.20 -9.36
C PHE A 56 -4.57 -14.68 -10.30
N VAL A 57 -5.47 -13.84 -9.78
CA VAL A 57 -6.69 -13.44 -10.50
C VAL A 57 -6.66 -12.01 -11.04
N GLY A 58 -5.71 -11.17 -10.67
CA GLY A 58 -5.70 -9.73 -10.96
C GLY A 58 -5.86 -9.41 -12.45
N ASN A 59 -5.02 -10.01 -13.32
CA ASN A 59 -5.16 -9.78 -14.76
C ASN A 59 -6.48 -10.33 -15.32
N ASN A 60 -6.90 -11.52 -14.87
CA ASN A 60 -8.09 -12.19 -15.38
C ASN A 60 -9.39 -11.49 -14.96
N ILE A 61 -9.47 -10.99 -13.72
CA ILE A 61 -10.66 -10.29 -13.22
C ILE A 61 -10.79 -8.92 -13.88
N LEU A 62 -9.68 -8.21 -14.06
CA LEU A 62 -9.65 -6.91 -14.73
C LEU A 62 -10.10 -7.06 -16.19
N THR A 63 -9.49 -7.99 -16.93
CA THR A 63 -9.87 -8.26 -18.33
C THR A 63 -11.32 -8.75 -18.48
N LEU A 64 -11.83 -9.57 -17.56
CA LEU A 64 -13.23 -10.05 -17.60
C LEU A 64 -14.24 -8.91 -17.46
N ILE A 65 -13.93 -7.89 -16.65
CA ILE A 65 -14.77 -6.71 -16.45
C ILE A 65 -14.51 -5.64 -17.54
N GLY A 66 -13.53 -5.85 -18.41
CA GLY A 66 -13.14 -4.91 -19.45
C GLY A 66 -12.36 -3.71 -18.92
N ILE A 67 -11.66 -3.86 -17.80
CA ILE A 67 -10.82 -2.84 -17.19
C ILE A 67 -9.35 -3.22 -17.40
N ASP A 68 -8.52 -2.28 -17.80
CA ASP A 68 -7.09 -2.49 -17.91
C ASP A 68 -6.36 -2.16 -16.58
N VAL A 69 -5.15 -2.68 -16.44
CA VAL A 69 -4.33 -2.49 -15.23
C VAL A 69 -4.01 -1.00 -14.98
N ASN A 70 -3.88 -0.20 -16.03
CA ASN A 70 -3.58 1.23 -15.93
C ASN A 70 -4.80 2.01 -15.44
N SER A 71 -6.02 1.69 -15.90
CA SER A 71 -7.27 2.24 -15.39
C SER A 71 -7.47 1.94 -13.90
N PHE A 72 -7.19 0.70 -13.48
CA PHE A 72 -7.18 0.34 -12.07
C PHE A 72 -6.14 1.15 -11.28
N ALA A 73 -4.96 1.36 -11.86
CA ALA A 73 -3.91 2.17 -11.25
C ALA A 73 -4.30 3.64 -11.10
N VAL A 74 -4.92 4.23 -12.12
CA VAL A 74 -5.49 5.59 -12.07
C VAL A 74 -6.53 5.72 -10.96
N ALA A 75 -7.43 4.74 -10.80
CA ALA A 75 -8.40 4.73 -9.70
C ALA A 75 -7.71 4.72 -8.32
N GLY A 76 -6.69 3.87 -8.15
CA GLY A 76 -5.89 3.85 -6.92
C GLY A 76 -5.15 5.17 -6.66
N ALA A 77 -4.68 5.86 -7.70
CA ALA A 77 -4.06 7.18 -7.59
C ALA A 77 -5.01 8.21 -6.97
N PHE A 78 -6.29 8.19 -7.35
CA PHE A 78 -7.29 9.09 -6.76
C PHE A 78 -7.49 8.84 -5.26
N ILE A 79 -7.51 7.58 -4.83
CA ILE A 79 -7.61 7.28 -3.40
C ILE A 79 -6.40 7.81 -2.64
N LEU A 80 -5.18 7.61 -3.16
CA LEU A 80 -3.96 8.18 -2.56
C LEU A 80 -3.99 9.71 -2.54
N PHE A 81 -4.50 10.34 -3.59
CA PHE A 81 -4.68 11.79 -3.67
C PHE A 81 -5.61 12.31 -2.57
N PHE A 82 -6.75 11.65 -2.33
CA PHE A 82 -7.66 12.05 -1.26
C PHE A 82 -7.05 11.85 0.14
N ILE A 83 -6.30 10.75 0.37
CA ILE A 83 -5.58 10.53 1.63
C ILE A 83 -4.55 11.64 1.85
N ALA A 84 -3.80 12.01 0.80
CA ALA A 84 -2.82 13.08 0.86
C ALA A 84 -3.47 14.44 1.17
N LEU A 85 -4.59 14.79 0.52
CA LEU A 85 -5.35 16.00 0.82
C LEU A 85 -5.84 16.00 2.27
N GLU A 86 -6.33 14.87 2.76
CA GLU A 86 -6.77 14.71 4.14
C GLU A 86 -5.64 15.01 5.13
N MET A 87 -4.41 14.54 4.85
CA MET A 87 -3.23 14.79 5.66
C MET A 87 -2.79 16.27 5.67
N ILE A 88 -2.85 16.93 4.50
CA ILE A 88 -2.44 18.32 4.33
C ILE A 88 -3.43 19.26 5.00
N LEU A 89 -4.73 19.07 4.69
CA LEU A 89 -5.82 19.94 5.15
C LEU A 89 -6.24 19.62 6.59
N GLY A 90 -5.91 18.44 7.10
CA GLY A 90 -6.29 18.00 8.45
C GLY A 90 -7.80 17.77 8.61
N ILE A 91 -8.51 17.58 7.50
CA ILE A 91 -9.92 17.19 7.47
C ILE A 91 -10.05 15.67 7.56
N THR A 92 -11.26 15.13 7.55
CA THR A 92 -11.53 13.69 7.38
C THR A 92 -12.53 13.54 6.25
N LEU A 93 -12.09 13.04 5.09
CA LEU A 93 -12.94 12.86 3.92
C LEU A 93 -13.73 11.56 4.00
N TYR A 94 -13.14 10.54 4.64
CA TYR A 94 -13.82 9.30 4.97
C TYR A 94 -14.47 9.40 6.35
N LYS A 95 -15.79 9.65 6.38
CA LYS A 95 -16.62 9.38 7.56
C LYS A 95 -17.07 7.92 7.50
N GLN A 96 -16.63 7.11 8.45
CA GLN A 96 -17.12 5.73 8.60
C GLN A 96 -18.04 5.65 9.82
N ASP A 97 -19.15 4.94 9.67
CA ASP A 97 -20.07 4.63 10.76
C ASP A 97 -19.35 3.85 11.87
N GLU A 98 -19.59 4.24 13.12
CA GLU A 98 -18.96 3.69 14.33
C GLU A 98 -19.09 2.15 14.45
N SER A 99 -20.05 1.54 13.73
CA SER A 99 -20.30 0.10 13.73
C SER A 99 -19.21 -0.75 13.07
N THR A 100 -18.22 -0.15 12.38
CA THR A 100 -17.20 -0.93 11.64
C THR A 100 -15.76 -0.50 11.97
N ALA A 101 -15.44 -0.36 13.26
CA ALA A 101 -14.10 -0.01 13.76
C ALA A 101 -12.97 -0.92 13.22
N LEU A 102 -13.28 -2.17 12.84
CA LEU A 102 -12.32 -3.08 12.21
C LEU A 102 -11.87 -2.62 10.82
N THR A 103 -12.78 -2.06 10.01
CA THR A 103 -12.47 -1.60 8.65
C THR A 103 -11.63 -0.33 8.65
N ALA A 104 -11.83 0.55 9.64
CA ALA A 104 -11.08 1.81 9.80
C ALA A 104 -9.59 1.60 10.07
N SER A 105 -9.23 0.48 10.69
CA SER A 105 -7.84 0.15 11.04
C SER A 105 -7.07 -0.53 9.91
N VAL A 106 -7.79 -1.09 8.94
CA VAL A 106 -7.25 -1.91 7.85
C VAL A 106 -7.28 -1.16 6.53
N PHE A 107 -8.37 -0.47 6.19
CA PHE A 107 -8.46 0.42 5.04
C PHE A 107 -8.28 1.87 5.53
N PRO A 108 -7.40 2.71 4.93
CA PRO A 108 -6.71 2.56 3.65
C PRO A 108 -5.28 1.95 3.72
N LEU A 109 -4.89 1.42 4.88
CA LEU A 109 -3.53 0.95 5.13
C LEU A 109 -3.16 -0.28 4.27
N ALA A 110 -3.95 -1.35 4.36
CA ALA A 110 -3.73 -2.57 3.60
C ALA A 110 -3.93 -2.35 2.10
N PHE A 111 -4.95 -1.56 1.74
CA PHE A 111 -5.21 -1.09 0.38
C PHE A 111 -5.80 0.31 0.45
N PRO A 112 -5.33 1.29 -0.35
CA PRO A 112 -4.32 1.18 -1.41
C PRO A 112 -2.90 1.57 -0.98
N LEU A 113 -2.61 1.78 0.31
CA LEU A 113 -1.25 2.22 0.69
C LEU A 113 -0.20 1.10 0.50
N ILE A 114 -0.46 -0.10 1.02
CA ILE A 114 0.48 -1.23 0.93
C ILE A 114 0.26 -2.04 -0.34
N ALA A 115 -0.91 -2.69 -0.48
CA ALA A 115 -1.30 -3.43 -1.68
C ALA A 115 -1.83 -2.48 -2.77
N GLY A 116 -1.16 -1.34 -2.93
CA GLY A 116 -1.56 -0.28 -3.85
C GLY A 116 -1.34 -0.62 -5.31
N PRO A 117 -1.86 0.23 -6.21
CA PRO A 117 -1.74 0.01 -7.65
C PRO A 117 -0.31 -0.22 -8.12
N GLY A 118 0.67 0.52 -7.60
CA GLY A 118 2.08 0.30 -7.93
C GLY A 118 2.60 -1.09 -7.55
N SER A 119 2.26 -1.58 -6.36
CA SER A 119 2.63 -2.94 -5.94
C SER A 119 1.91 -4.02 -6.75
N LEU A 120 0.65 -3.78 -7.11
CA LEU A 120 -0.19 -4.73 -7.84
C LEU A 120 0.20 -4.81 -9.31
N THR A 121 0.51 -3.69 -9.97
CA THR A 121 1.06 -3.69 -11.33
C THR A 121 2.43 -4.36 -11.36
N THR A 122 3.28 -4.06 -10.37
CA THR A 122 4.60 -4.69 -10.21
C THR A 122 4.50 -6.20 -10.04
N LEU A 123 3.51 -6.71 -9.30
CA LEU A 123 3.27 -8.15 -9.18
C LEU A 123 2.96 -8.80 -10.53
N LEU A 124 2.19 -8.12 -11.39
CA LEU A 124 1.90 -8.62 -12.74
C LEU A 124 3.15 -8.60 -13.63
N SER A 125 3.99 -7.56 -13.54
CA SER A 125 5.25 -7.48 -14.27
C SER A 125 6.21 -8.60 -13.86
N ILE A 126 6.41 -8.80 -12.55
CA ILE A 126 7.29 -9.84 -12.02
C ILE A 126 6.75 -11.24 -12.36
N ARG A 127 5.41 -11.42 -12.37
CA ARG A 127 4.77 -12.69 -12.77
C ARG A 127 5.08 -13.09 -14.21
N ALA A 128 5.38 -12.13 -15.09
CA ALA A 128 5.78 -12.43 -16.46
C ALA A 128 7.22 -12.98 -16.56
N GLU A 129 8.06 -12.73 -15.55
CA GLU A 129 9.49 -13.10 -15.57
C GLU A 129 9.85 -14.25 -14.63
N TYR A 130 9.19 -14.38 -13.47
CA TYR A 130 9.58 -15.32 -12.42
C TYR A 130 8.49 -16.34 -12.09
N GLU A 131 8.90 -17.47 -11.54
CA GLU A 131 7.99 -18.53 -11.10
C GLU A 131 7.08 -18.06 -9.95
N ILE A 132 5.79 -18.42 -10.03
CA ILE A 132 4.76 -17.99 -9.07
C ILE A 132 5.16 -18.32 -7.63
N GLN A 133 5.77 -19.48 -7.37
CA GLN A 133 6.17 -19.87 -6.02
C GLN A 133 7.26 -18.94 -5.45
N ASN A 134 8.19 -18.50 -6.29
CA ASN A 134 9.25 -17.58 -5.89
C ASN A 134 8.67 -16.20 -5.52
N ILE A 135 7.67 -15.74 -6.29
CA ILE A 135 6.95 -14.49 -6.01
C ILE A 135 6.14 -14.59 -4.72
N ILE A 136 5.45 -15.71 -4.47
CA ILE A 136 4.68 -15.91 -3.23
C ILE A 136 5.59 -15.82 -2.01
N ILE A 137 6.76 -16.45 -2.04
CA ILE A 137 7.74 -16.37 -0.95
C ILE A 137 8.21 -14.91 -0.77
N ALA A 138 8.51 -14.21 -1.86
CA ALA A 138 8.89 -12.80 -1.82
C ALA A 138 7.79 -11.90 -1.20
N VAL A 139 6.53 -12.16 -1.51
CA VAL A 139 5.37 -11.46 -0.92
C VAL A 139 5.27 -11.77 0.58
N ILE A 140 5.39 -13.04 0.98
CA ILE A 140 5.34 -13.43 2.40
C ILE A 140 6.45 -12.73 3.20
N VAL A 141 7.66 -12.69 2.66
CA VAL A 141 8.78 -11.97 3.30
C VAL A 141 8.48 -10.48 3.39
N ASN A 142 7.96 -9.84 2.34
CA ASN A 142 7.54 -8.44 2.39
C ASN A 142 6.46 -8.19 3.47
N VAL A 143 5.46 -9.06 3.56
CA VAL A 143 4.39 -8.97 4.58
C VAL A 143 4.97 -9.05 6.00
N LEU A 144 5.99 -9.88 6.21
CA LEU A 144 6.69 -9.94 7.49
C LEU A 144 7.39 -8.61 7.82
N PHE A 145 8.09 -8.02 6.86
CA PHE A 145 8.71 -6.69 7.03
C PHE A 145 7.68 -5.61 7.30
N ILE A 146 6.57 -5.62 6.56
CA ILE A 146 5.46 -4.70 6.77
C ILE A 146 4.95 -4.81 8.20
N TYR A 147 4.70 -6.03 8.68
CA TYR A 147 4.25 -6.27 10.04
C TYR A 147 5.21 -5.69 11.08
N ILE A 148 6.52 -5.91 10.92
CA ILE A 148 7.55 -5.36 11.81
C ILE A 148 7.50 -3.83 11.84
N VAL A 149 7.37 -3.19 10.68
CA VAL A 149 7.30 -1.72 10.57
C VAL A 149 6.01 -1.19 11.20
N LEU A 150 4.85 -1.80 10.90
CA LEU A 150 3.58 -1.41 11.51
C LEU A 150 3.59 -1.57 13.03
N LYS A 151 4.23 -2.60 13.55
CA LYS A 151 4.38 -2.82 15.00
C LYS A 151 5.32 -1.81 15.64
N THR A 152 6.38 -1.44 14.95
CA THR A 152 7.37 -0.46 15.42
C THR A 152 6.86 0.98 15.30
N SER A 153 5.92 1.26 14.39
CA SER A 153 5.38 2.61 14.18
C SER A 153 4.76 3.21 15.46
N ALA A 154 4.18 2.38 16.34
CA ALA A 154 3.68 2.81 17.64
C ALA A 154 4.78 3.31 18.60
N ARG A 155 6.01 2.77 18.50
CA ARG A 155 7.16 3.27 19.28
C ARG A 155 7.67 4.59 18.71
N ILE A 156 7.72 4.70 17.38
CA ILE A 156 8.14 5.91 16.66
C ILE A 156 7.19 7.07 16.99
N GLU A 157 5.87 6.81 17.04
CA GLU A 157 4.86 7.78 17.46
C GLU A 157 5.17 8.38 18.84
N ARG A 158 5.49 7.53 19.82
CA ARG A 158 5.83 7.97 21.19
C ARG A 158 7.10 8.81 21.24
N PHE A 159 8.07 8.55 20.36
CA PHE A 159 9.33 9.27 20.32
C PHE A 159 9.20 10.67 19.69
N ILE A 160 8.41 10.80 18.62
CA ILE A 160 8.24 12.06 17.88
C ILE A 160 7.32 13.05 18.62
N GLY A 161 6.31 12.54 19.34
CA GLY A 161 5.33 13.36 20.04
C GLY A 161 4.29 14.03 19.13
N LYS A 162 3.21 14.53 19.75
CA LYS A 162 2.00 15.00 19.03
C LYS A 162 2.28 16.14 18.03
N ASN A 163 3.16 17.08 18.39
CA ASN A 163 3.47 18.25 17.55
C ASN A 163 4.34 17.86 16.35
N GLY A 164 5.35 17.02 16.55
CA GLY A 164 6.21 16.53 15.46
C GLY A 164 5.40 15.75 14.42
N ILE A 165 4.48 14.88 14.87
CA ILE A 165 3.60 14.12 13.98
C ILE A 165 2.75 15.07 13.12
N SER A 166 2.22 16.16 13.67
CA SER A 166 1.39 17.09 12.89
C SER A 166 2.17 17.79 11.77
N ILE A 167 3.45 18.11 12.00
CA ILE A 167 4.31 18.73 10.99
C ILE A 167 4.68 17.70 9.94
N ILE A 168 5.20 16.55 10.37
CA ILE A 168 5.62 15.47 9.48
C ILE A 168 4.44 15.00 8.62
N ARG A 169 3.24 14.91 9.19
CA ARG A 169 2.03 14.60 8.43
C ARG A 169 1.79 15.56 7.27
N LYS A 170 1.89 16.87 7.48
CA LYS A 170 1.68 17.83 6.39
C LYS A 170 2.74 17.68 5.30
N VAL A 171 4.01 17.48 5.69
CA VAL A 171 5.13 17.26 4.76
C VAL A 171 4.92 15.98 3.95
N PHE A 172 4.64 14.85 4.60
CA PHE A 172 4.41 13.57 3.92
C PHE A 172 3.09 13.54 3.14
N GLY A 173 2.09 14.34 3.53
CA GLY A 173 0.90 14.56 2.73
C GLY A 173 1.25 15.17 1.37
N VAL A 174 2.14 16.16 1.32
CA VAL A 174 2.63 16.73 0.04
C VAL A 174 3.40 15.70 -0.78
N ILE A 175 4.24 14.87 -0.14
CA ILE A 175 4.97 13.78 -0.81
C ILE A 175 4.00 12.75 -1.40
N LEU A 176 3.01 12.30 -0.61
CA LEU A 176 2.00 11.34 -1.06
C LEU A 176 1.15 11.91 -2.19
N LEU A 177 0.84 13.21 -2.16
CA LEU A 177 0.15 13.90 -3.25
C LEU A 177 0.97 13.85 -4.55
N ALA A 178 2.29 14.10 -4.45
CA ALA A 178 3.19 14.01 -5.59
C ALA A 178 3.27 12.57 -6.15
N ILE A 179 3.29 11.56 -5.27
CA ILE A 179 3.24 10.14 -5.66
C ILE A 179 1.93 9.84 -6.39
N ALA A 180 0.79 10.30 -5.86
CA ALA A 180 -0.52 10.11 -6.48
C ALA A 180 -0.59 10.75 -7.88
N VAL A 181 -0.09 11.98 -8.04
CA VAL A 181 -0.02 12.67 -9.34
C VAL A 181 0.90 11.93 -10.31
N LYS A 182 2.07 11.46 -9.86
CA LYS A 182 2.97 10.64 -10.69
C LYS A 182 2.27 9.37 -11.15
N LEU A 183 1.62 8.64 -10.24
CA LEU A 183 0.93 7.41 -10.57
C LEU A 183 -0.23 7.65 -11.55
N PHE A 184 -0.99 8.73 -11.36
CA PHE A 184 -2.02 9.16 -12.30
C PHE A 184 -1.45 9.45 -13.69
N THR A 185 -0.43 10.32 -13.77
CA THR A 185 0.14 10.77 -15.05
C THR A 185 0.89 9.68 -15.80
N THR A 186 1.53 8.74 -15.11
CA THR A 186 2.17 7.58 -15.76
C THR A 186 1.12 6.66 -16.36
N ASN A 187 0.05 6.34 -15.63
CA ASN A 187 -0.93 5.36 -16.09
C ASN A 187 -1.92 5.95 -17.11
N ILE A 188 -2.28 7.23 -17.02
CA ILE A 188 -3.17 7.86 -18.02
C ILE A 188 -2.51 7.99 -19.39
N LYS A 189 -1.18 8.13 -19.45
CA LYS A 189 -0.45 8.15 -20.71
C LYS A 189 -0.47 6.82 -21.44
N GLU A 190 -0.54 5.71 -20.70
CA GLU A 190 -0.66 4.37 -21.27
C GLU A 190 -2.09 4.05 -21.73
N LEU A 191 -3.08 4.89 -21.36
CA LEU A 191 -4.49 4.76 -21.75
C LEU A 191 -4.86 5.56 -23.02
N LEU A 192 -4.06 6.56 -23.37
CA LEU A 192 -4.29 7.51 -24.48
C LEU A 192 -3.45 7.13 -25.69
#